data_AF-A0A0C3HRD1-F1
#
_entry.id   AF-A0A0C3HRD1-F1
#
_cell.length_a   1.000
_cell.length_b   1.000
_cell.length_c   1.000
_cell.angle_alpha   90.00
_cell.angle_beta   90.00
_cell.angle_gamma   90.00
#
_symmetry.space_group_name_H-M   'P 1'
#
loop_
_entity.id
_entity.type
_entity.pdbx_description
1 polymer ?
#
loop_
_entity_poly.entity_id
_entity_poly.type
_entity_poly.pdbx_seq_one_letter_code
_entity_poly.pdbx_strand_id
1 'polypeptide(L)'
;MRLAVCTLSMIVAFSALADDIVLSDEEVSLDIMSESRGGQNVELDLIYANSDINGISSDNVASNTVSGNNILSPGAFADSSGLSSVIQNTGNNVLIQNSTVVNLTLK
;
A
#
# COMPACT_ATOMS: atom_id res chain seq x y z
N MET A 1 41.11 -68.66 -6.12
CA MET A 1 39.70 -68.80 -6.57
C MET A 1 38.71 -68.08 -5.65
N ARG A 2 38.77 -68.25 -4.32
CA ARG A 2 37.85 -67.55 -3.38
C ARG A 2 37.96 -66.01 -3.39
N LEU A 3 39.17 -65.46 -3.50
CA LEU A 3 39.40 -64.01 -3.52
C LEU A 3 38.78 -63.32 -4.75
N ALA A 4 38.85 -63.99 -5.91
CA ALA A 4 38.29 -63.47 -7.17
C ALA A 4 36.74 -63.43 -7.16
N VAL A 5 36.10 -64.35 -6.45
CA VAL A 5 34.63 -64.39 -6.32
C VAL A 5 34.14 -63.27 -5.39
N CYS A 6 34.86 -63.00 -4.29
CA CYS A 6 34.54 -61.88 -3.39
C CYS A 6 34.74 -60.52 -4.07
N THR A 7 35.78 -60.35 -4.89
CA THR A 7 35.99 -59.10 -5.63
C THR A 7 34.92 -58.88 -6.69
N LEU A 8 34.47 -59.95 -7.36
CA LEU A 8 33.42 -59.86 -8.37
C LEU A 8 32.04 -59.56 -7.73
N SER A 9 31.72 -60.14 -6.57
CA SER A 9 30.47 -59.84 -5.86
C SER A 9 30.42 -58.40 -5.34
N MET A 10 31.57 -57.84 -4.97
CA MET A 10 31.68 -56.47 -4.47
C MET A 10 31.53 -55.43 -5.59
N ILE A 11 31.96 -55.76 -6.81
CA ILE A 11 31.77 -54.94 -8.02
C ILE A 11 30.29 -54.90 -8.43
N VAL A 12 29.61 -56.05 -8.43
CA VAL A 12 28.19 -56.14 -8.83
C VAL A 12 27.27 -55.40 -7.86
N ALA A 13 27.58 -55.40 -6.56
CA ALA A 13 26.81 -54.66 -5.56
C ALA A 13 26.96 -53.13 -5.70
N PHE A 14 28.10 -52.64 -6.21
CA PHE A 14 28.33 -51.21 -6.43
C PHE A 14 27.59 -50.66 -7.65
N SER A 15 27.40 -51.48 -8.69
CA SER A 15 26.68 -51.08 -9.92
C SER A 15 25.16 -51.08 -9.80
N ALA A 16 24.58 -51.64 -8.73
CA ALA A 16 23.13 -51.77 -8.58
C ALA A 16 22.46 -50.59 -7.87
N LEU A 17 23.22 -49.62 -7.33
CA LEU A 17 22.70 -48.53 -6.48
C LEU A 17 22.98 -47.11 -7.03
N ALA A 18 23.22 -46.98 -8.33
CA ALA A 18 23.17 -45.68 -9.00
C ALA A 18 21.93 -45.65 -9.89
N ASP A 19 20.75 -45.62 -9.25
CA ASP A 19 19.54 -45.12 -9.93
C ASP A 19 19.77 -43.60 -10.03
N ASP A 20 20.28 -43.19 -11.19
CA ASP A 20 20.58 -41.79 -11.48
C ASP A 20 19.29 -40.99 -11.30
N ILE A 21 19.36 -39.85 -10.59
CA ILE A 21 18.23 -38.92 -10.55
C ILE A 21 18.09 -38.37 -11.97
N VAL A 22 17.25 -39.00 -12.78
CA VAL A 22 16.91 -38.55 -14.13
C VAL A 22 16.14 -37.24 -13.98
N LEU A 23 16.87 -36.13 -14.02
CA LEU A 23 16.30 -34.79 -14.18
C LEU A 23 15.74 -34.70 -15.60
N SER A 24 14.52 -34.22 -15.77
CA SER A 24 13.97 -33.99 -17.10
C SER A 24 14.79 -32.91 -17.80
N ASP A 25 15.18 -33.17 -19.06
CA ASP A 25 15.89 -32.21 -19.92
C ASP A 25 14.96 -31.10 -20.46
N GLU A 26 13.71 -31.08 -19.98
CA GLU A 26 12.69 -30.10 -20.33
C GLU A 26 12.90 -28.84 -19.49
N GLU A 27 13.34 -27.77 -20.16
CA GLU A 27 13.42 -26.44 -19.56
C GLU A 27 12.02 -25.97 -19.16
N VAL A 28 11.84 -25.62 -17.89
CA VAL A 28 10.59 -24.99 -17.45
C VAL A 28 10.48 -23.63 -18.12
N SER A 29 9.38 -23.39 -18.85
CA SER A 29 9.11 -22.10 -19.48
C SER A 29 9.08 -20.97 -18.45
N LEU A 30 9.61 -19.80 -18.85
CA LEU A 30 9.53 -18.56 -18.07
C LEU A 30 8.09 -18.20 -17.72
N ASP A 31 7.11 -18.57 -18.54
CA ASP A 31 5.69 -18.34 -18.29
C ASP A 31 5.19 -19.19 -17.13
N ILE A 32 5.55 -20.48 -17.09
CA ILE A 32 5.20 -21.42 -16.01
C ILE A 32 5.85 -20.97 -14.70
N MET A 33 7.11 -20.53 -14.75
CA MET A 33 7.78 -19.98 -13.57
C MET A 33 7.09 -18.70 -13.08
N SER A 34 6.64 -17.84 -13.99
CA SER A 34 5.95 -16.59 -13.64
C SER A 34 4.57 -16.83 -13.04
N GLU A 35 3.83 -17.83 -13.53
CA GLU A 35 2.52 -18.23 -13.02
C GLU A 35 2.62 -19.01 -11.70
N SER A 36 3.67 -19.82 -11.53
CA SER A 36 3.92 -20.59 -10.30
C SER A 36 4.40 -19.71 -9.14
N ARG A 37 4.92 -18.50 -9.43
CA ARG A 37 5.15 -17.51 -8.38
C ARG A 37 3.79 -17.12 -7.80
N GLY A 38 3.64 -17.25 -6.47
CA GLY A 38 2.40 -16.99 -5.73
C GLY A 38 1.93 -15.53 -5.69
N GLY A 39 2.02 -14.81 -6.81
CA GLY A 39 1.44 -13.49 -7.01
C GLY A 39 1.97 -12.41 -6.07
N GLN A 40 3.11 -12.62 -5.40
CA GLN A 40 3.61 -11.68 -4.40
C GLN A 40 4.30 -10.49 -5.08
N ASN A 41 3.51 -9.71 -5.81
CA ASN A 41 3.76 -8.29 -5.97
C ASN A 41 3.37 -7.64 -4.64
N VAL A 42 4.34 -7.50 -3.74
CA VAL A 42 4.15 -6.61 -2.57
C VAL A 42 4.29 -5.20 -3.09
N GLU A 43 3.26 -4.71 -3.77
CA GLU A 43 3.08 -3.28 -3.94
C GLU A 43 2.67 -2.75 -2.56
N LEU A 44 3.68 -2.43 -1.76
CA LEU A 44 3.48 -1.79 -0.48
C LEU A 44 3.09 -0.34 -0.79
N ASP A 45 1.79 -0.11 -1.05
CA ASP A 45 1.23 1.22 -1.28
C ASP A 45 1.25 2.00 0.04
N LEU A 46 2.45 2.47 0.41
CA LEU A 46 2.69 3.27 1.61
C LEU A 46 2.25 4.71 1.33
N ILE A 47 0.93 4.92 1.39
CA ILE A 47 0.37 6.26 1.29
C ILE A 47 0.45 6.91 2.66
N TYR A 48 1.37 7.87 2.80
CA TYR A 48 1.45 8.76 3.95
C TYR A 48 0.75 10.06 3.64
N ALA A 49 -0.21 10.40 4.49
CA ALA A 49 -0.95 11.63 4.38
C ALA A 49 -0.88 12.36 5.71
N ASN A 50 -0.18 13.48 5.70
CA ASN A 50 -0.06 14.33 6.86
C ASN A 50 -0.61 15.72 6.56
N SER A 51 -1.16 16.36 7.58
CA SER A 51 -1.48 17.78 7.54
C SER A 51 -1.13 18.43 8.86
N ASP A 52 -0.10 19.26 8.80
CA ASP A 52 0.30 20.11 9.91
C ASP A 52 -0.29 21.51 9.66
N ILE A 53 -1.21 21.93 10.53
CA ILE A 53 -1.75 23.29 10.48
C ILE A 53 -1.33 24.01 11.76
N ASN A 54 -0.51 25.03 11.57
CA ASN A 54 -0.06 25.90 12.65
C ASN A 54 -0.52 27.32 12.35
N GLY A 55 -1.01 27.99 13.37
CA GLY A 55 -1.57 29.33 13.23
C GLY A 55 -1.53 30.03 14.57
N ILE A 56 -1.12 31.30 14.51
CA ILE A 56 -1.05 32.18 15.66
C ILE A 56 -1.89 33.40 15.31
N SER A 57 -2.77 33.78 16.23
CA SER A 57 -3.55 35.00 16.16
C SER A 57 -3.27 35.77 17.46
N SER A 58 -2.28 36.66 17.42
CA SER A 58 -1.86 37.45 18.58
C SER A 58 -2.06 38.94 18.33
N ASP A 59 -2.13 39.70 19.42
CA ASP A 59 -2.20 41.18 19.42
C ASP A 59 -3.39 41.76 18.63
N ASN A 60 -4.46 40.98 18.50
CA ASN A 60 -5.64 41.45 17.81
C ASN A 60 -6.43 42.44 18.67
N VAL A 61 -6.78 43.58 18.09
CA VAL A 61 -7.68 44.57 18.69
C VAL A 61 -8.82 44.81 17.73
N ALA A 62 -10.05 44.57 18.18
CA ALA A 62 -11.26 44.94 17.46
C ALA A 62 -12.04 45.96 18.29
N SER A 63 -12.27 47.14 17.73
CA SER A 63 -13.05 48.21 18.37
C SER A 63 -14.03 48.80 17.35
N ASN A 64 -15.20 49.25 17.81
CA ASN A 64 -16.29 49.77 16.97
C ASN A 64 -16.72 48.81 15.84
N THR A 65 -16.72 47.50 16.11
CA THR A 65 -17.05 46.52 15.06
C THR A 65 -18.52 46.13 15.08
N VAL A 66 -19.05 45.86 13.88
CA VAL A 66 -20.37 45.27 13.67
C VAL A 66 -20.15 44.00 12.86
N SER A 67 -20.49 42.85 13.44
CA SER A 67 -20.45 41.56 12.74
C SER A 67 -21.78 41.27 12.06
N GLY A 68 -21.73 40.64 10.88
CA GLY A 68 -22.92 40.21 10.14
C GLY A 68 -23.45 38.83 10.54
N ASN A 69 -24.42 38.33 9.77
CA ASN A 69 -24.94 36.97 9.91
C ASN A 69 -24.20 36.01 8.97
N ASN A 70 -23.90 34.81 9.47
CA ASN A 70 -23.48 33.67 8.66
C ASN A 70 -24.75 32.96 8.22
N ILE A 71 -25.24 33.24 7.00
CA ILE A 71 -26.46 32.63 6.50
C ILE A 71 -26.09 31.63 5.40
N LEU A 72 -26.64 30.43 5.53
CA LEU A 72 -26.64 29.43 4.49
C LEU A 72 -28.09 29.17 4.09
N SER A 73 -28.42 29.40 2.82
CA SER A 73 -29.80 29.29 2.32
C SER A 73 -30.29 27.84 2.32
N PRO A 74 -31.62 27.60 2.40
CA PRO A 74 -32.18 26.27 2.15
C PRO A 74 -31.72 25.76 0.78
N GLY A 75 -31.21 24.53 0.73
CA GLY A 75 -30.68 23.92 -0.50
C GLY A 75 -29.23 24.29 -0.84
N ALA A 76 -28.48 24.98 0.03
CA ALA A 76 -27.08 25.33 -0.23
C ALA A 76 -26.14 24.15 -0.52
N PHE A 77 -26.55 22.93 -0.16
CA PHE A 77 -25.86 21.69 -0.50
C PHE A 77 -26.81 20.63 -1.08
N ALA A 78 -27.99 21.02 -1.55
CA ALA A 78 -28.83 20.09 -2.31
C ALA A 78 -28.01 19.59 -3.51
N ASP A 79 -27.99 18.27 -3.71
CA ASP A 79 -27.22 17.58 -4.74
C ASP A 79 -25.69 17.65 -4.60
N SER A 80 -25.15 18.09 -3.46
CA SER A 80 -23.70 18.02 -3.24
C SER A 80 -23.23 16.57 -3.19
N SER A 81 -22.17 16.25 -3.93
CA SER A 81 -21.52 14.94 -3.93
C SER A 81 -20.02 15.11 -3.78
N GLY A 82 -19.34 14.14 -3.17
CA GLY A 82 -17.95 14.27 -2.77
C GLY A 82 -17.80 14.98 -1.43
N LEU A 83 -16.81 15.88 -1.31
CA LEU A 83 -16.47 16.54 -0.05
C LEU A 83 -16.85 18.02 -0.10
N SER A 84 -17.78 18.40 0.78
CA SER A 84 -18.19 19.79 0.98
C SER A 84 -17.64 20.31 2.31
N SER A 85 -16.97 21.46 2.29
CA SER A 85 -16.52 22.14 3.51
C SER A 85 -16.93 23.60 3.46
N VAL A 86 -17.59 24.07 4.52
CA VAL A 86 -18.00 25.46 4.66
C VAL A 86 -17.64 25.96 6.04
N ILE A 87 -16.97 27.11 6.06
CA ILE A 87 -16.59 27.81 7.27
C ILE A 87 -17.08 29.24 7.11
N GLN A 88 -18.04 29.62 7.95
CA GLN A 88 -18.58 30.97 7.96
C GLN A 88 -18.18 31.64 9.28
N ASN A 89 -17.52 32.78 9.20
CA ASN A 89 -17.20 33.59 10.35
C ASN A 89 -17.43 35.07 10.02
N THR A 90 -18.31 35.72 10.77
CA THR A 90 -18.69 37.14 10.58
C THR A 90 -18.02 38.08 11.58
N GLY A 91 -17.18 37.53 12.47
CA GLY A 91 -16.51 38.27 13.52
C GLY A 91 -15.15 38.82 13.09
N ASN A 92 -14.51 39.49 14.04
CA ASN A 92 -13.14 39.99 13.91
C ASN A 92 -12.19 39.04 14.64
N ASN A 93 -10.88 39.15 14.35
CA ASN A 93 -9.83 38.39 15.03
C ASN A 93 -9.99 36.87 14.84
N VAL A 94 -10.28 36.49 13.60
CA VAL A 94 -10.63 35.12 13.25
C VAL A 94 -9.45 34.47 12.56
N LEU A 95 -8.91 33.44 13.21
CA LEU A 95 -8.00 32.51 12.60
C LEU A 95 -8.77 31.22 12.28
N ILE A 96 -8.91 30.91 10.99
CA ILE A 96 -9.50 29.67 10.52
C ILE A 96 -8.39 28.76 9.99
N GLN A 97 -8.31 27.57 10.57
CA GLN A 97 -7.38 26.53 10.20
C GLN A 97 -8.19 25.30 9.81
N ASN A 98 -8.19 24.95 8.53
CA ASN A 98 -8.89 23.80 8.00
C ASN A 98 -7.97 23.02 7.08
N SER A 99 -7.96 21.70 7.22
CA SER A 99 -7.31 20.81 6.29
C SER A 99 -8.13 19.55 6.08
N THR A 100 -8.34 19.25 4.80
CA THR A 100 -8.96 18.02 4.36
C THR A 100 -7.90 17.24 3.60
N VAL A 101 -7.46 16.11 4.17
CA VAL A 101 -6.52 15.19 3.53
C VAL A 101 -7.30 13.99 2.99
N VAL A 102 -7.18 13.73 1.70
CA VAL A 102 -7.87 12.62 1.03
C VAL A 102 -6.84 11.72 0.39
N ASN A 103 -6.88 10.45 0.75
CA ASN A 103 -6.11 9.41 0.10
C ASN A 103 -7.08 8.48 -0.61
N LEU A 104 -6.87 8.28 -1.90
CA LEU A 104 -7.73 7.45 -2.73
C LEU A 104 -6.87 6.46 -3.50
N THR A 105 -7.03 5.19 -3.19
CA THR A 105 -6.48 4.08 -3.99
C THR A 105 -7.63 3.46 -4.78
N LEU A 106 -7.55 3.54 -6.11
CA LEU A 106 -8.52 2.91 -7.02
C LEU A 106 -7.97 1.56 -7.48
N LYS A 107 -8.84 0.54 -7.53
CA LYS A 107 -8.52 -0.79 -8.05
C LYS A 107 -9.00 -0.94 -9.48
#